data_AF-A0A1Z1W7I4-F1
#
_entry.id   AF-A0A1Z1W7I4-F1
#
_cell.length_a   1.000
_cell.length_b   1.000
_cell.length_c   1.000
_cell.angle_alpha   90.00
_cell.angle_beta   90.00
_cell.angle_gamma   90.00
#
_symmetry.space_group_name_H-M   'P 1'
#
loop_
_entity.id
_entity.type
_entity.pdbx_description
1 polymer ?
#
loop_
_entity_poly.entity_id
_entity_poly.type
_entity_poly.pdbx_seq_one_letter_code
_entity_poly.pdbx_strand_id
1 'polypeptide(L)'
;MSQYQVAPAPVDPRRAARANRAVRRPGTLTTLVWTSVISAVSAIVGAVLVFAGGNDMADENIRDVIDDHPDVVGLPSNTTAADIKSLSGPIWDELVSDRAGALAARAGFAIFTAVCLLVFTLCVRRKAATWARVFITISGVVALFPHVLILGDYEPESVMAFSFVALLTVLVAVVCAWLPATNRYARDQKTPPPPPAVPYGAPAHPGDRMPY
;
A
#
# COMPACT_ATOMS: atom_id res chain seq x y z
N MET A 1 -50.35 37.73 22.30
CA MET A 1 -49.49 37.34 21.15
C MET A 1 -49.61 35.84 20.97
N SER A 2 -50.37 35.38 19.97
CA SER A 2 -50.60 33.96 19.71
C SER A 2 -49.39 33.39 18.96
N GLN A 3 -48.69 32.44 19.57
CA GLN A 3 -47.61 31.71 18.89
C GLN A 3 -48.26 30.82 17.82
N TYR A 4 -48.09 31.19 16.56
CA TYR A 4 -48.40 30.31 15.43
C TYR A 4 -47.52 29.07 15.54
N GLN A 5 -48.09 27.97 16.01
CA GLN A 5 -47.45 26.67 16.01
C GLN A 5 -47.43 26.18 14.57
N VAL A 6 -46.29 26.40 13.89
CA VAL A 6 -46.08 25.92 12.52
C VAL A 6 -46.10 24.39 12.55
N ALA A 7 -47.05 23.80 11.84
CA ALA A 7 -47.14 22.34 11.71
C ALA A 7 -45.81 21.80 11.15
N PRO A 8 -45.22 20.76 11.75
CA PRO A 8 -44.01 20.13 11.24
C PRO A 8 -44.20 19.73 9.78
N ALA A 9 -43.23 20.05 8.93
CA ALA A 9 -43.26 19.63 7.53
C ALA A 9 -43.33 18.08 7.44
N PRO A 10 -44.12 17.52 6.52
CA PRO A 10 -44.22 16.07 6.35
C PRO A 10 -42.83 15.47 6.10
N VAL A 11 -42.49 14.43 6.88
CA VAL A 11 -41.23 13.71 6.72
C VAL A 11 -41.26 12.97 5.39
N ASP A 12 -40.38 13.35 4.46
CA ASP A 12 -40.27 12.67 3.16
C ASP A 12 -39.84 11.19 3.38
N PRO A 13 -40.69 10.21 3.04
CA PRO A 13 -40.39 8.79 3.21
C PRO A 13 -39.15 8.36 2.42
N ARG A 14 -38.78 9.08 1.35
CA ARG A 14 -37.54 8.84 0.59
C ARG A 14 -36.30 9.18 1.40
N ARG A 15 -36.40 10.14 2.32
CA ARG A 15 -35.31 10.54 3.22
C ARG A 15 -35.09 9.48 4.31
N ALA A 16 -36.16 8.93 4.87
CA ALA A 16 -36.12 7.81 5.82
C ALA A 16 -35.57 6.52 5.19
N ALA A 17 -35.99 6.21 3.95
CA ALA A 17 -35.48 5.04 3.22
C ALA A 17 -33.99 5.17 2.84
N ARG A 18 -33.48 6.40 2.61
CA ARG A 18 -32.05 6.65 2.38
C ARG A 18 -31.22 6.49 3.64
N ALA A 19 -31.75 6.88 4.80
CA ALA A 19 -31.06 6.74 6.09
C ALA A 19 -30.76 5.28 6.45
N ASN A 20 -31.64 4.35 6.05
CA ASN A 20 -31.48 2.92 6.32
C ASN A 20 -30.69 2.13 5.26
N ARG A 21 -30.17 2.77 4.21
CA ARG A 21 -29.29 2.05 3.27
C ARG A 21 -27.90 1.90 3.88
N ALA A 22 -27.55 0.67 4.26
CA ALA A 22 -26.18 0.31 4.60
C ALA A 22 -25.21 0.84 3.52
N VAL A 23 -24.25 1.67 3.94
CA VAL A 23 -23.28 2.29 3.03
C VAL A 23 -22.49 1.19 2.32
N ARG A 24 -22.72 1.01 1.01
CA ARG A 24 -21.99 0.02 0.23
C ARG A 24 -20.53 0.44 0.08
N ARG A 25 -19.61 -0.52 0.21
CA ARG A 25 -18.18 -0.28 0.00
C ARG A 25 -17.93 0.06 -1.48
N PRO A 26 -17.24 1.17 -1.79
CA PRO A 26 -16.93 1.52 -3.17
C PRO A 26 -15.92 0.52 -3.73
N GLY A 27 -16.04 0.20 -5.03
CA GLY A 27 -15.08 -0.68 -5.72
C GLY A 27 -13.63 -0.18 -5.60
N THR A 28 -13.42 1.14 -5.58
CA THR A 28 -12.09 1.75 -5.41
C THR A 28 -11.40 1.37 -4.10
N LEU A 29 -12.16 1.17 -3.02
CA LEU A 29 -11.59 0.73 -1.74
C LEU A 29 -11.18 -0.75 -1.82
N THR A 30 -11.97 -1.58 -2.51
CA THR A 30 -11.62 -2.98 -2.76
C THR A 30 -10.38 -3.08 -3.64
N THR A 31 -10.30 -2.28 -4.71
CA THR A 31 -9.11 -2.20 -5.58
C THR A 31 -7.88 -1.79 -4.78
N LEU A 32 -7.96 -0.71 -3.99
CA LEU A 32 -6.87 -0.27 -3.11
C LEU A 32 -6.36 -1.41 -2.23
N VAL A 33 -7.27 -2.14 -1.58
CA VAL A 33 -6.88 -3.22 -0.67
C VAL A 33 -6.15 -4.33 -1.43
N TRP A 34 -6.70 -4.76 -2.57
CA TRP A 34 -6.07 -5.82 -3.36
C TRP A 34 -4.73 -5.40 -3.95
N THR A 35 -4.61 -4.20 -4.49
CA THR A 35 -3.35 -3.73 -5.07
C THR A 35 -2.28 -3.52 -4.02
N SER A 36 -2.63 -3.03 -2.83
CA SER A 36 -1.68 -2.97 -1.70
C SER A 36 -1.24 -4.36 -1.25
N VAL A 37 -2.16 -5.34 -1.19
CA VAL A 37 -1.82 -6.72 -0.79
C VAL A 37 -0.92 -7.38 -1.82
N ILE A 38 -1.25 -7.27 -3.12
CA ILE A 38 -0.41 -7.80 -4.21
C ILE A 38 0.97 -7.15 -4.19
N SER A 39 1.03 -5.83 -3.98
CA SER A 39 2.29 -5.10 -3.87
C SER A 39 3.17 -5.65 -2.74
N ALA A 40 2.60 -5.74 -1.53
CA ALA A 40 3.32 -6.22 -0.37
C ALA A 40 3.77 -7.68 -0.50
N VAL A 41 2.91 -8.57 -1.03
CA VAL A 41 3.28 -9.97 -1.27
C VAL A 41 4.42 -10.06 -2.29
N SER A 42 4.36 -9.28 -3.37
CA SER A 42 5.42 -9.27 -4.38
C SER A 42 6.76 -8.80 -3.79
N ALA A 43 6.75 -7.73 -3.00
CA ALA A 43 7.94 -7.23 -2.31
C ALA A 43 8.50 -8.26 -1.31
N ILE A 44 7.63 -8.94 -0.56
CA ILE A 44 8.04 -9.99 0.39
C ILE A 44 8.64 -11.19 -0.35
N VAL A 45 8.02 -11.66 -1.44
CA VAL A 45 8.55 -12.78 -2.24
C VAL A 45 9.91 -12.42 -2.83
N GLY A 46 10.06 -11.23 -3.43
CA GLY A 46 11.35 -10.77 -3.94
C GLY A 46 12.42 -10.71 -2.84
N ALA A 47 12.08 -10.18 -1.67
CA ALA A 47 13.01 -10.14 -0.54
C ALA A 47 13.37 -11.54 -0.01
N VAL A 48 12.42 -12.47 0.05
CA VAL A 48 12.68 -13.86 0.42
C VAL A 48 13.64 -14.53 -0.57
N LEU A 49 13.50 -14.28 -1.87
CA LEU A 49 14.43 -14.78 -2.88
C LEU A 49 15.85 -14.25 -2.64
N VAL A 50 15.99 -12.96 -2.33
CA VAL A 50 17.29 -12.36 -2.01
C VAL A 50 17.91 -13.00 -0.76
N PHE A 51 17.16 -13.16 0.32
CA PHE A 51 17.67 -13.78 1.55
C PHE A 51 17.96 -15.27 1.40
N ALA A 52 17.16 -15.99 0.60
CA ALA A 52 17.37 -17.40 0.33
C ALA A 52 18.55 -17.64 -0.61
N GLY A 53 18.76 -16.76 -1.59
CA GLY A 53 19.87 -16.83 -2.55
C GLY A 53 21.21 -16.41 -1.95
N GLY A 54 21.21 -15.43 -1.04
CA GLY A 54 22.40 -15.00 -0.30
C GLY A 54 23.60 -14.70 -1.22
N ASN A 55 24.76 -15.29 -0.90
CA ASN A 55 25.98 -15.10 -1.66
C ASN A 55 25.94 -15.76 -3.05
N ASP A 56 25.19 -16.85 -3.23
CA ASP A 56 25.11 -17.55 -4.52
C ASP A 56 24.40 -16.67 -5.54
N MET A 57 23.30 -16.01 -5.13
CA MET A 57 22.60 -15.03 -5.98
C MET A 57 23.46 -13.80 -6.28
N ALA A 58 24.28 -13.35 -5.32
CA ALA A 58 25.20 -12.25 -5.56
C ALA A 58 26.34 -12.63 -6.53
N ASP A 59 26.89 -13.84 -6.41
CA ASP A 59 27.91 -14.39 -7.32
C ASP A 59 27.36 -14.56 -8.74
N GLU A 60 26.16 -15.12 -8.91
CA GLU A 60 25.47 -15.22 -10.20
C GLU A 60 25.23 -13.82 -10.79
N ASN A 61 24.72 -12.88 -9.98
CA ASN A 61 24.46 -11.53 -10.44
C ASN A 61 25.72 -10.78 -10.90
N ILE A 62 26.83 -10.91 -10.19
CA ILE A 62 28.10 -10.29 -10.60
C ILE A 62 28.61 -10.91 -11.91
N ARG A 63 28.50 -12.24 -12.07
CA ARG A 63 28.90 -12.93 -13.30
C ARG A 63 28.08 -12.44 -14.49
N ASP A 64 26.75 -12.42 -14.36
CA ASP A 64 25.85 -11.96 -15.41
C ASP A 64 26.19 -10.52 -15.83
N VAL A 65 26.41 -9.62 -14.87
CA VAL A 65 26.77 -8.21 -15.16
C VAL A 65 28.11 -8.10 -15.88
N ILE A 66 29.12 -8.87 -15.48
CA ILE A 66 30.45 -8.85 -16.12
C ILE A 66 30.38 -9.42 -17.53
N ASP A 67 29.66 -10.53 -17.71
CA ASP A 67 29.60 -11.25 -18.97
C ASP A 67 28.71 -10.50 -20.00
N ASP A 68 27.60 -9.89 -19.57
CA ASP A 68 26.69 -9.14 -20.46
C ASP A 68 27.12 -7.68 -20.69
N HIS A 69 27.78 -7.07 -19.69
CA HIS A 69 28.11 -5.64 -19.69
C HIS A 69 29.55 -5.35 -19.19
N PRO A 70 30.60 -5.89 -19.85
CA PRO A 70 31.99 -5.69 -19.40
C PRO A 70 32.44 -4.23 -19.40
N ASP A 71 31.78 -3.36 -20.18
CA ASP A 71 32.06 -1.92 -20.26
C ASP A 71 31.66 -1.16 -18.98
N VAL A 72 30.59 -1.57 -18.30
CA VAL A 72 30.10 -0.86 -17.09
C VAL A 72 31.05 -1.03 -15.90
N VAL A 73 31.85 -2.10 -15.91
CA VAL A 73 32.87 -2.42 -14.91
C VAL A 73 34.28 -2.02 -15.37
N GLY A 74 34.40 -1.37 -16.53
CA GLY A 74 35.68 -0.89 -17.07
C GLY A 74 36.62 -2.01 -17.52
N LEU A 75 36.08 -3.19 -17.83
CA LEU A 75 36.86 -4.34 -18.26
C LEU A 75 36.98 -4.40 -19.80
N PRO A 76 38.08 -4.95 -20.32
CA PRO A 76 38.15 -5.33 -21.73
C PRO A 76 37.02 -6.28 -22.11
N SER A 77 36.50 -6.16 -23.33
CA SER A 77 35.37 -6.98 -23.84
C SER A 77 35.67 -8.49 -23.97
N ASN A 78 36.91 -8.91 -23.73
CA ASN A 78 37.34 -10.30 -23.76
C ASN A 78 37.64 -10.87 -22.36
N THR A 79 37.38 -10.12 -21.29
CA THR A 79 37.56 -10.60 -19.91
C THR A 79 36.26 -11.21 -19.42
N THR A 80 36.28 -12.50 -19.06
CA THR A 80 35.11 -13.18 -18.49
C THR A 80 35.11 -13.12 -16.96
N ALA A 81 33.94 -13.29 -16.34
CA ALA A 81 33.86 -13.41 -14.88
C ALA A 81 34.71 -14.57 -14.33
N ALA A 82 34.84 -15.67 -15.08
CA ALA A 82 35.66 -16.81 -14.73
C ALA A 82 37.16 -16.45 -14.67
N ASP A 83 37.65 -15.62 -15.59
CA ASP A 83 39.03 -15.15 -15.60
C ASP A 83 39.35 -14.35 -14.34
N ILE A 84 38.47 -13.42 -13.97
CA ILE A 84 38.63 -12.58 -12.77
C ILE A 84 38.62 -13.45 -11.52
N LYS A 85 37.65 -14.35 -11.39
CA LYS A 85 37.56 -15.26 -10.24
C LYS A 85 38.81 -16.12 -10.08
N SER A 86 39.41 -16.57 -11.19
CA SER A 86 40.64 -17.37 -11.17
C SER A 86 41.88 -16.57 -10.76
N LEU A 87 41.95 -15.29 -11.15
CA LEU A 87 43.10 -14.41 -10.90
C LEU A 87 43.03 -13.74 -9.52
N SER A 88 41.84 -13.52 -8.98
CA SER A 88 41.62 -12.70 -7.79
C SER A 88 40.61 -13.29 -6.81
N GLY A 89 40.70 -14.59 -6.51
CA GLY A 89 39.77 -15.32 -5.64
C GLY A 89 39.36 -14.57 -4.36
N PRO A 90 40.30 -14.10 -3.49
CA PRO A 90 39.93 -13.36 -2.29
C PRO A 90 39.22 -12.02 -2.55
N ILE A 91 39.56 -11.33 -3.65
CA ILE A 91 38.91 -10.07 -4.04
C ILE A 91 37.50 -10.35 -4.57
N TRP A 92 37.32 -11.47 -5.27
CA TRP A 92 36.03 -11.92 -5.76
C TRP A 92 35.09 -12.22 -4.59
N ASP A 93 35.55 -12.95 -3.57
CA ASP A 93 34.74 -13.29 -2.40
C ASP A 93 34.30 -12.03 -1.63
N GLU A 94 35.17 -11.03 -1.49
CA GLU A 94 34.82 -9.73 -0.90
C GLU A 94 33.76 -9.00 -1.73
N LEU A 95 33.92 -8.96 -3.07
CA LEU A 95 32.95 -8.34 -3.96
C LEU A 95 31.56 -9.01 -3.88
N VAL A 96 31.54 -10.35 -3.83
CA VAL A 96 30.31 -11.13 -3.64
C VAL A 96 29.68 -10.81 -2.28
N SER A 97 30.47 -10.77 -1.21
CA SER A 97 30.01 -10.44 0.14
C SER A 97 29.41 -9.03 0.20
N ASP A 98 30.09 -8.03 -0.36
CA ASP A 98 29.59 -6.65 -0.43
C ASP A 98 28.28 -6.55 -1.20
N ARG A 99 28.20 -7.23 -2.36
CA ARG A 99 26.98 -7.27 -3.17
C ARG A 99 25.83 -7.94 -2.43
N ALA A 100 26.08 -9.08 -1.78
CA ALA A 100 25.09 -9.77 -0.97
C ALA A 100 24.59 -8.87 0.19
N GLY A 101 25.50 -8.14 0.85
CA GLY A 101 25.16 -7.16 1.88
C GLY A 101 24.26 -6.03 1.37
N ALA A 102 24.56 -5.48 0.19
CA ALA A 102 23.74 -4.45 -0.44
C ALA A 102 22.34 -4.97 -0.81
N LEU A 103 22.26 -6.16 -1.41
CA LEU A 103 20.99 -6.82 -1.75
C LEU A 103 20.16 -7.11 -0.48
N ALA A 104 20.78 -7.65 0.56
CA ALA A 104 20.13 -7.91 1.85
C ALA A 104 19.58 -6.64 2.50
N ALA A 105 20.33 -5.53 2.45
CA ALA A 105 19.87 -4.24 2.97
C ALA A 105 18.63 -3.72 2.21
N ARG A 106 18.63 -3.82 0.87
CA ARG A 106 17.48 -3.44 0.03
C ARG A 106 16.27 -4.32 0.30
N ALA A 107 16.47 -5.64 0.38
CA ALA A 107 15.43 -6.60 0.72
C ALA A 107 14.82 -6.32 2.10
N GLY A 108 15.66 -6.01 3.10
CA GLY A 108 15.21 -5.60 4.43
C GLY A 108 14.32 -4.35 4.40
N PHE A 109 14.71 -3.33 3.63
CA PHE A 109 13.92 -2.12 3.46
C PHE A 109 12.60 -2.37 2.72
N ALA A 110 12.62 -3.22 1.69
CA ALA A 110 11.42 -3.66 0.98
C ALA A 110 10.44 -4.40 1.91
N ILE A 111 10.92 -5.32 2.75
CA ILE A 111 10.08 -6.00 3.76
C ILE A 111 9.49 -4.99 4.74
N PHE A 112 10.31 -4.10 5.29
CA PHE A 112 9.85 -3.11 6.26
C PHE A 112 8.70 -2.25 5.70
N THR A 113 8.90 -1.71 4.49
CA THR A 113 7.88 -0.89 3.82
C THR A 113 6.64 -1.69 3.44
N ALA A 114 6.79 -2.95 3.00
CA ALA A 114 5.67 -3.86 2.73
C ALA A 114 4.83 -4.14 3.98
N VAL A 115 5.46 -4.37 5.14
CA VAL A 115 4.78 -4.57 6.42
C VAL A 115 4.01 -3.30 6.82
N CYS A 116 4.63 -2.12 6.73
CA CYS A 116 3.94 -0.85 6.97
C CYS A 116 2.71 -0.70 6.06
N LEU A 117 2.87 -0.94 4.76
CA LEU A 117 1.79 -0.87 3.78
C LEU A 117 0.64 -1.82 4.13
N LEU A 118 0.93 -3.06 4.54
CA LEU A 118 -0.08 -4.04 4.96
C LEU A 118 -0.83 -3.58 6.21
N VAL A 119 -0.12 -3.13 7.24
CA VAL A 119 -0.74 -2.64 8.49
C VAL A 119 -1.71 -1.50 8.19
N PHE A 120 -1.29 -0.50 7.42
CA PHE A 120 -2.16 0.63 7.08
C PHE A 120 -3.30 0.24 6.13
N THR A 121 -3.07 -0.75 5.26
CA THR A 121 -4.12 -1.34 4.41
C THR A 121 -5.19 -2.07 5.24
N LEU A 122 -4.79 -2.77 6.31
CA LEU A 122 -5.75 -3.35 7.25
C LEU A 122 -6.54 -2.27 7.99
N CYS A 123 -5.90 -1.16 8.38
CA CYS A 123 -6.57 -0.04 9.03
C CYS A 123 -7.58 0.67 8.11
N VAL A 124 -7.26 0.87 6.83
CA VAL A 124 -8.16 1.56 5.89
C VAL A 124 -9.39 0.72 5.53
N ARG A 125 -9.27 -0.62 5.54
CA ARG A 125 -10.33 -1.56 5.13
C ARG A 125 -11.66 -1.36 5.87
N ARG A 126 -11.65 -0.95 7.14
CA ARG A 126 -12.87 -0.83 7.96
C ARG A 126 -13.63 0.48 7.73
N LYS A 127 -12.95 1.63 7.85
CA LYS A 127 -13.59 2.95 7.89
C LYS A 127 -13.09 3.93 6.83
N ALA A 128 -12.19 3.51 5.93
CA ALA A 128 -11.50 4.40 4.99
C ALA A 128 -10.91 5.65 5.68
N ALA A 129 -10.36 5.47 6.88
CA ALA A 129 -9.90 6.58 7.71
C ALA A 129 -8.84 7.41 6.96
N THR A 130 -8.94 8.74 7.02
CA THR A 130 -8.04 9.65 6.29
C THR A 130 -6.58 9.46 6.72
N TRP A 131 -6.32 9.26 8.01
CA TRP A 131 -4.95 9.04 8.51
C TRP A 131 -4.32 7.79 7.88
N ALA A 132 -5.06 6.67 7.80
CA ALA A 132 -4.56 5.43 7.20
C ALA A 132 -4.19 5.61 5.73
N ARG A 133 -4.95 6.43 4.98
CA ARG A 133 -4.66 6.74 3.57
C ARG A 133 -3.42 7.60 3.38
N VAL A 134 -3.21 8.56 4.30
CA VAL A 134 -1.97 9.35 4.33
C VAL A 134 -0.78 8.43 4.58
N PHE A 135 -0.85 7.53 5.57
CA PHE A 135 0.24 6.59 5.81
C PHE A 135 0.46 5.58 4.68
N ILE A 136 -0.60 5.08 4.02
CA ILE A 136 -0.46 4.27 2.80
C ILE A 136 0.28 5.04 1.72
N THR A 137 0.02 6.34 1.56
CA THR A 137 0.69 7.18 0.57
C THR A 137 2.16 7.37 0.93
N ILE A 138 2.47 7.69 2.19
CA ILE A 138 3.85 7.85 2.67
C ILE A 138 4.61 6.53 2.52
N SER A 139 4.10 5.44 3.07
CA SER A 139 4.73 4.12 2.97
C SER A 139 4.85 3.66 1.53
N GLY A 140 3.85 3.92 0.69
CA GLY A 140 3.87 3.59 -0.73
C GLY A 140 4.95 4.35 -1.49
N VAL A 141 5.10 5.66 -1.27
CA VAL A 141 6.16 6.47 -1.88
C VAL A 141 7.54 6.03 -1.38
N VAL A 142 7.69 5.78 -0.08
CA VAL A 142 8.96 5.29 0.49
C VAL A 142 9.30 3.90 -0.06
N ALA A 143 8.31 3.03 -0.28
CA ALA A 143 8.49 1.72 -0.89
C ALA A 143 8.96 1.80 -2.36
N LEU A 144 8.74 2.92 -3.06
CA LEU A 144 9.27 3.07 -4.43
C LEU A 144 10.80 3.15 -4.44
N PHE A 145 11.41 3.67 -3.39
CA PHE A 145 12.87 3.86 -3.33
C PHE A 145 13.68 2.57 -3.55
N PRO A 146 13.48 1.47 -2.79
CA PRO A 146 14.21 0.22 -3.02
C PRO A 146 13.92 -0.35 -4.42
N HIS A 147 12.68 -0.28 -4.90
CA HIS A 147 12.35 -0.82 -6.23
C HIS A 147 12.98 -0.02 -7.38
N VAL A 148 13.14 1.31 -7.23
CA VAL A 148 13.88 2.12 -8.21
C VAL A 148 15.37 1.81 -8.17
N LEU A 149 15.94 1.59 -6.98
CA LEU A 149 17.34 1.15 -6.86
C LEU A 149 17.56 -0.21 -7.53
N ILE A 150 16.68 -1.19 -7.29
CA ILE A 150 16.72 -2.52 -7.91
C ILE A 150 16.74 -2.41 -9.45
N LEU A 151 15.94 -1.49 -10.02
CA LEU A 151 15.89 -1.26 -11.47
C LEU A 151 17.17 -0.62 -12.04
N GLY A 152 17.92 0.12 -11.24
CA GLY A 152 19.15 0.78 -11.68
C GLY A 152 20.39 -0.10 -11.60
N ASP A 153 20.32 -1.23 -10.89
CA ASP A 153 21.50 -1.92 -10.39
C ASP A 153 21.72 -3.32 -10.99
N TYR A 154 21.14 -3.60 -12.17
CA TYR A 154 21.19 -4.89 -12.85
C TYR A 154 20.95 -6.07 -11.91
N GLU A 155 19.79 -6.12 -11.25
CA GLU A 155 19.46 -7.21 -10.32
C GLU A 155 18.96 -8.48 -11.04
N PRO A 156 18.94 -9.65 -10.36
CA PRO A 156 18.42 -10.88 -10.95
C PRO A 156 17.01 -10.71 -11.52
N GLU A 157 16.75 -11.30 -12.70
CA GLU A 157 15.51 -11.09 -13.47
C GLU A 157 14.24 -11.37 -12.64
N SER A 158 14.29 -12.40 -11.78
CA SER A 158 13.19 -12.74 -10.88
C SER A 158 12.87 -11.61 -9.88
N VAL A 159 13.89 -11.00 -9.28
CA VAL A 159 13.74 -9.88 -8.33
C VAL A 159 13.23 -8.63 -9.04
N MET A 160 13.70 -8.37 -10.26
CA MET A 160 13.19 -7.29 -11.11
C MET A 160 11.70 -7.47 -11.41
N ALA A 161 11.27 -8.67 -11.81
CA ALA A 161 9.87 -8.95 -12.14
C ALA A 161 8.93 -8.68 -10.94
N PHE A 162 9.27 -9.17 -9.75
CA PHE A 162 8.49 -8.91 -8.54
C PHE A 162 8.51 -7.43 -8.14
N SER A 163 9.63 -6.74 -8.34
CA SER A 163 9.75 -5.30 -8.08
C SER A 163 8.87 -4.48 -9.02
N PHE A 164 8.77 -4.83 -10.30
CA PHE A 164 7.85 -4.18 -11.23
C PHE A 164 6.39 -4.35 -10.82
N VAL A 165 5.99 -5.57 -10.45
CA VAL A 165 4.63 -5.82 -9.96
C VAL A 165 4.35 -5.02 -8.69
N ALA A 166 5.29 -5.01 -7.74
CA ALA A 166 5.16 -4.25 -6.50
C ALA A 166 5.02 -2.74 -6.76
N LEU A 167 5.83 -2.19 -7.66
CA LEU A 167 5.85 -0.80 -8.06
C LEU A 167 4.54 -0.37 -8.74
N LEU A 168 4.09 -1.11 -9.74
CA LEU A 168 2.85 -0.77 -10.46
C LEU A 168 1.64 -0.85 -9.55
N THR A 169 1.54 -1.88 -8.71
CA THR A 169 0.40 -2.07 -7.81
C THR A 169 0.39 -1.07 -6.65
N VAL A 170 1.54 -0.65 -6.12
CA VAL A 170 1.58 0.40 -5.09
C VAL A 170 1.15 1.75 -5.66
N LEU A 171 1.54 2.08 -6.90
CA LEU A 171 1.08 3.31 -7.56
C LEU A 171 -0.45 3.32 -7.73
N VAL A 172 -1.04 2.21 -8.18
CA VAL A 172 -2.50 2.08 -8.27
C VAL A 172 -3.16 2.24 -6.90
N ALA A 173 -2.57 1.65 -5.84
CA ALA A 173 -3.09 1.78 -4.48
C ALA A 173 -3.08 3.24 -4.00
N VAL A 174 -1.99 3.97 -4.24
CA VAL A 174 -1.85 5.39 -3.91
C VAL A 174 -2.91 6.23 -4.62
N VAL A 175 -3.10 6.03 -5.93
CA VAL A 175 -4.14 6.74 -6.70
C VAL A 175 -5.54 6.43 -6.15
N CYS A 176 -5.85 5.14 -5.92
CA CYS A 176 -7.15 4.71 -5.41
C CYS A 176 -7.47 5.25 -4.01
N ALA A 177 -6.46 5.58 -3.20
CA ALA A 177 -6.63 6.13 -1.86
C ALA A 177 -7.30 7.51 -1.90
N TRP A 178 -7.06 8.27 -2.96
CA TRP A 178 -7.49 9.66 -3.10
C TRP A 178 -8.64 9.86 -4.09
N LEU A 179 -9.12 8.80 -4.74
CA LEU A 179 -10.26 8.90 -5.64
C LEU A 179 -11.54 9.40 -4.91
N PRO A 180 -12.41 10.18 -5.61
CA PRO A 180 -13.61 10.76 -5.02
C PRO A 180 -14.55 9.75 -4.35
N ALA A 181 -14.65 8.54 -4.89
CA ALA A 181 -15.49 7.48 -4.32
C ALA A 181 -15.02 7.05 -2.92
N THR A 182 -13.72 6.90 -2.72
CA THR A 182 -13.10 6.58 -1.43
C THR A 182 -13.33 7.73 -0.42
N ASN A 183 -13.21 8.98 -0.87
CA ASN A 183 -13.47 10.17 -0.06
C ASN A 183 -14.94 10.29 0.37
N ARG A 184 -15.90 10.01 -0.52
CA ARG A 184 -17.33 10.01 -0.19
C ARG A 184 -17.65 8.94 0.85
N TYR A 185 -17.16 7.71 0.66
CA TYR A 185 -17.35 6.63 1.62
C TYR A 185 -16.76 6.98 3.01
N ALA A 186 -15.58 7.59 3.07
CA ALA A 186 -14.97 8.02 4.33
C ALA A 186 -15.78 9.11 5.06
N ARG A 187 -16.53 9.95 4.32
CA ARG A 187 -17.43 10.96 4.90
C ARG A 187 -18.71 10.32 5.42
N ASP A 188 -19.31 9.42 4.63
CA ASP A 188 -20.54 8.73 4.99
C ASP A 188 -20.38 7.90 6.28
N GLN A 189 -19.18 7.34 6.52
CA GLN A 189 -18.84 6.61 7.75
C GLN A 189 -18.72 7.49 9.00
N LYS A 190 -18.62 8.81 8.86
CA LYS A 190 -18.54 9.75 9.99
C LYS A 190 -19.90 10.34 10.36
N THR A 191 -20.88 10.25 9.48
CA THR A 191 -22.22 10.79 9.72
C THR A 191 -22.98 9.82 10.65
N PRO A 192 -23.43 10.27 11.83
CA PRO A 192 -24.28 9.46 12.69
C PRO A 192 -25.56 9.05 11.94
N PRO A 193 -26.13 7.86 12.21
CA PRO A 193 -27.47 7.58 11.75
C PRO A 193 -28.41 8.68 12.28
N PRO A 194 -29.39 9.13 11.49
CA PRO A 194 -30.37 10.07 12.01
C PRO A 194 -31.07 9.45 13.22
N PRO A 195 -31.48 10.27 14.21
CA PRO A 195 -32.23 9.76 15.34
C PRO A 195 -33.46 8.99 14.84
N PRO A 196 -33.87 7.91 15.55
CA PRO A 196 -35.06 7.17 15.17
C PRO A 196 -36.23 8.15 15.01
N ALA A 197 -37.00 7.99 13.93
CA ALA A 197 -38.17 8.81 13.71
C ALA A 197 -39.10 8.65 14.93
N VAL A 198 -39.30 9.74 15.69
CA VAL A 198 -40.27 9.74 16.78
C VAL A 198 -41.64 9.49 16.13
N PRO A 199 -42.37 8.42 16.53
CA PRO A 199 -43.68 8.15 15.96
C PRO A 199 -44.56 9.39 16.12
N TYR A 200 -45.05 9.91 14.99
CA TYR A 200 -45.94 11.06 14.97
C TYR A 200 -47.24 10.65 15.67
N GLY A 201 -47.40 11.05 16.94
CA GLY A 201 -48.54 10.67 17.76
C GLY A 201 -48.23 9.97 19.08
N ALA A 202 -46.96 9.81 19.49
CA ALA A 202 -46.69 9.45 20.88
C ALA A 202 -47.25 10.56 21.80
N PRO A 203 -48.23 10.27 22.67
CA PRO A 203 -48.83 11.28 23.53
C PRO A 203 -47.71 11.88 24.41
N ALA A 204 -47.62 13.21 24.44
CA ALA A 204 -46.68 13.90 25.30
C ALA A 204 -46.83 13.37 26.73
N HIS A 205 -45.73 12.91 27.34
CA HIS A 205 -45.78 12.38 28.69
C HIS A 205 -46.27 13.53 29.61
N PRO A 206 -47.33 13.34 30.42
CA PRO A 206 -47.94 14.42 31.21
C PRO A 206 -46.98 15.14 32.17
N GLY A 207 -45.80 14.57 32.43
CA GLY A 207 -44.77 15.08 33.35
C GLY A 207 -43.72 16.02 32.74
N ASP A 208 -43.67 16.23 31.41
CA ASP A 208 -42.68 17.13 30.78
C ASP A 208 -43.03 18.63 30.88
N ARG A 209 -44.09 18.98 31.64
CA ARG A 209 -44.36 20.37 32.00
C ARG A 209 -43.44 20.77 33.15
N MET A 210 -42.35 21.45 32.83
CA MET A 210 -41.46 22.06 33.84
C MET A 210 -42.28 22.93 34.82
N PRO A 211 -42.06 22.80 36.14
CA PRO A 211 -42.64 23.72 37.11
C PRO A 211 -41.95 25.08 36.96
N TYR A 212 -42.76 26.12 36.76
CA TYR A 212 -42.35 27.52 36.84
C TYR A 212 -42.03 27.91 38.29
#